data_AF-A0A1T5F4K9-F1
#
_entry.id   AF-A0A1T5F4K9-F1
#
_cell.length_a   1.000
_cell.length_b   1.000
_cell.length_c   1.000
_cell.angle_alpha   90.00
_cell.angle_beta   90.00
_cell.angle_gamma   90.00
#
_symmetry.space_group_name_H-M   'P 1'
#
loop_
_entity.id
_entity.type
_entity.pdbx_description
1 polymer ?
#
loop_
_entity_poly.entity_id
_entity_poly.type
_entity_poly.pdbx_seq_one_letter_code
_entity_poly.pdbx_strand_id
1 'polypeptide(L)'
;MKKMKFLTAGLIVAMMAPAAAQAQTGELRRDRQEIREQKRDVRQAIRHGDARDVRKQQRDLREARKEYREDLRDWRRDNRYQNWRAPFKYRQFRIGSTLRPTYYAPAYRLNYDSRWGLPKAGRNIAYVRHYNDLLLVNVRSGKVIKVYYNHFRRR
;
A
#
# COMPACT_ATOMS: atom_id res chain seq x y z
N MET A 1 19.58 34.74 -46.57
CA MET A 1 20.17 34.04 -45.39
C MET A 1 19.05 33.61 -44.44
N LYS A 2 18.65 32.33 -44.49
CA LYS A 2 17.57 31.77 -43.64
C LYS A 2 18.18 31.37 -42.30
N LYS A 3 17.92 32.13 -41.23
CA LYS A 3 18.32 31.75 -39.86
C LYS A 3 17.34 30.69 -39.35
N MET A 4 17.68 29.42 -39.56
CA MET A 4 17.06 28.29 -38.87
C MET A 4 17.48 28.34 -37.39
N LYS A 5 16.53 28.64 -36.50
CA LYS A 5 16.67 28.48 -35.05
C LYS A 5 16.02 27.16 -34.65
N PHE A 6 16.71 26.06 -34.88
CA PHE A 6 16.48 24.83 -34.12
C PHE A 6 17.61 24.76 -33.11
N LEU A 7 17.27 24.73 -31.81
CA LEU A 7 18.03 24.12 -30.71
C LEU A 7 17.57 24.73 -29.38
N THR A 8 16.48 24.19 -28.85
CA THR A 8 16.33 24.03 -27.40
C THR A 8 15.86 22.59 -27.18
N ALA A 9 16.81 21.67 -27.38
CA ALA A 9 16.69 20.31 -26.91
C ALA A 9 16.51 20.36 -25.39
N GLY A 10 15.26 20.16 -24.95
CA GLY A 10 14.93 20.09 -23.53
C GLY A 10 15.71 18.95 -22.91
N LEU A 11 16.52 19.28 -21.90
CA LEU A 11 17.32 18.33 -21.13
C LEU A 11 16.37 17.34 -20.45
N ILE A 12 16.23 16.14 -21.03
CA ILE A 12 15.40 15.07 -20.46
C ILE A 12 16.16 14.50 -19.26
N VAL A 13 15.94 15.07 -18.07
CA VAL A 13 16.42 14.45 -16.84
C VAL A 13 15.57 13.20 -16.61
N ALA A 14 16.09 12.05 -17.02
CA ALA A 14 15.56 10.75 -16.64
C ALA A 14 15.81 10.51 -15.15
N MET A 15 15.04 11.19 -14.28
CA MET A 15 15.06 10.92 -12.85
C MET A 15 14.44 9.54 -12.61
N MET A 16 15.32 8.55 -12.48
CA MET A 16 15.01 7.19 -12.02
C MET A 16 14.20 7.30 -10.72
N ALA A 17 12.95 6.84 -10.75
CA ALA A 17 12.11 6.82 -9.57
C ALA A 17 12.52 5.63 -8.69
N PRO A 18 12.71 5.82 -7.37
CA PRO A 18 12.97 4.70 -6.48
C PRO A 18 11.80 3.71 -6.55
N ALA A 19 12.12 2.42 -6.68
CA ALA A 19 11.16 1.35 -6.58
C ALA A 19 10.64 1.29 -5.14
N ALA A 20 9.55 2.00 -4.85
CA ALA A 20 8.96 2.03 -3.53
C ALA A 20 8.41 0.64 -3.16
N ALA A 21 8.84 0.19 -1.98
CA ALA A 21 8.50 -1.07 -1.33
C ALA A 21 6.98 -1.34 -1.31
N GLN A 22 6.65 -2.63 -1.33
CA GLN A 22 5.31 -3.20 -1.48
C GLN A 22 4.32 -2.76 -0.39
N ALA A 23 3.70 -1.59 -0.54
CA ALA A 23 2.48 -1.23 0.16
C ALA A 23 1.28 -1.56 -0.76
N GLN A 24 0.38 -2.43 -0.30
CA GLN A 24 -0.76 -2.92 -1.08
C GLN A 24 -2.07 -2.21 -0.69
N THR A 25 -2.05 -0.90 -0.50
CA THR A 25 -3.29 -0.14 -0.30
C THR A 25 -3.95 0.16 -1.65
N GLY A 26 -5.28 0.37 -1.66
CA GLY A 26 -5.99 0.72 -2.89
C GLY A 26 -5.53 2.04 -3.51
N GLU A 27 -5.31 3.06 -2.67
CA GLU A 27 -4.83 4.39 -3.03
C GLU A 27 -3.41 4.33 -3.63
N LEU A 28 -2.43 3.78 -2.91
CA LEU A 28 -1.05 3.67 -3.42
C LEU A 28 -0.93 2.84 -4.71
N ARG A 29 -1.86 1.91 -4.96
CA ARG A 29 -1.94 1.19 -6.23
C ARG A 29 -2.47 2.09 -7.35
N ARG A 30 -3.46 2.92 -7.07
CA ARG A 30 -4.03 3.90 -8.00
C ARG A 30 -2.99 4.95 -8.39
N ASP A 31 -2.32 5.61 -7.44
CA ASP A 31 -1.34 6.66 -7.78
C ASP A 31 -0.14 6.07 -8.52
N ARG A 32 0.23 4.82 -8.21
CA ARG A 32 1.27 4.11 -8.98
C ARG A 32 0.82 3.87 -10.42
N GLN A 33 -0.46 3.59 -10.66
CA GLN A 33 -1.01 3.46 -11.99
C GLN A 33 -1.01 4.81 -12.71
N GLU A 34 -1.45 5.86 -12.03
CA GLU A 34 -1.46 7.23 -12.55
C GLU A 34 -0.05 7.71 -12.92
N ILE A 35 0.96 7.51 -12.07
CA ILE A 35 2.36 7.82 -12.40
C ILE A 35 2.83 7.09 -13.67
N ARG A 36 2.35 5.87 -13.94
CA ARG A 36 2.70 5.14 -15.17
C ARG A 36 2.00 5.74 -16.39
N GLU A 37 0.76 6.18 -16.23
CA GLU A 37 -0.02 6.86 -17.26
C GLU A 37 0.62 8.21 -17.61
N GLN A 38 0.86 9.07 -16.62
CA GLN A 38 1.55 10.35 -16.79
C GLN A 38 2.94 10.19 -17.43
N LYS A 39 3.67 9.11 -17.14
CA LYS A 39 4.93 8.79 -17.84
C LYS A 39 4.72 8.49 -19.33
N ARG A 40 3.63 7.83 -19.70
CA ARG A 40 3.29 7.57 -21.11
C ARG A 40 2.93 8.88 -21.81
N ASP A 41 2.18 9.75 -21.14
CA ASP A 41 1.75 11.04 -21.68
C ASP A 41 2.95 11.95 -21.94
N VAL A 42 3.90 12.01 -21.00
CA VAL A 42 5.18 12.70 -21.22
C VAL A 42 5.92 12.15 -22.45
N ARG A 43 5.99 10.81 -22.62
CA ARG A 43 6.66 10.22 -23.80
C ARG A 43 5.90 10.49 -25.10
N GLN A 44 4.58 10.61 -25.05
CA GLN A 44 3.76 10.94 -26.20
C GLN A 44 3.93 12.40 -26.59
N ALA A 45 3.89 13.32 -25.61
CA ALA A 45 4.14 14.74 -25.81
C ALA A 45 5.55 15.00 -26.36
N ILE A 46 6.57 14.26 -25.90
CA ILE A 46 7.92 14.36 -26.47
C ILE A 46 7.96 13.95 -27.94
N ARG A 47 7.15 12.97 -28.36
CA ARG A 47 7.14 12.46 -29.74
C ARG A 47 6.29 13.29 -30.70
N HIS A 48 5.17 13.82 -30.23
CA HIS A 48 4.13 14.38 -31.09
C HIS A 48 3.63 15.77 -30.67
N GLY A 49 3.99 16.25 -29.48
CA GLY A 49 3.53 17.53 -28.94
C GLY A 49 4.52 18.66 -29.10
N ASP A 50 4.14 19.84 -28.62
CA ASP A 50 5.02 21.01 -28.61
C ASP A 50 5.76 21.19 -27.26
N ALA A 51 6.58 22.23 -27.17
CA ALA A 51 7.33 22.53 -25.95
C ALA A 51 6.42 22.84 -24.74
N ARG A 52 5.21 23.36 -24.97
CA ARG A 52 4.24 23.67 -23.91
C ARG A 52 3.59 22.39 -23.41
N ASP A 53 3.24 21.47 -24.30
CA ASP A 53 2.67 20.17 -23.97
C ASP A 53 3.62 19.34 -23.12
N VAL A 54 4.90 19.26 -23.52
CA VAL A 54 5.91 18.54 -22.75
C VAL A 54 6.05 19.11 -21.35
N ARG A 55 6.08 20.44 -21.20
CA ARG A 55 6.16 21.10 -19.88
C ARG A 55 4.93 20.81 -19.03
N LYS A 56 3.73 20.82 -19.62
CA LYS A 56 2.48 20.49 -18.93
C LYS A 56 2.52 19.05 -18.42
N GLN A 57 2.80 18.07 -19.28
CA GLN A 57 2.84 16.66 -18.89
C GLN A 57 3.93 16.38 -17.84
N GLN A 58 5.06 17.09 -17.91
CA GLN A 58 6.08 17.00 -16.86
C GLN A 58 5.61 17.56 -15.52
N ARG A 59 4.82 18.63 -15.51
CA ARG A 59 4.22 19.18 -14.29
C ARG A 59 3.24 18.17 -13.68
N ASP A 60 2.37 17.60 -14.50
CA ASP A 60 1.36 16.63 -14.10
C ASP A 60 2.03 15.36 -13.51
N LEU A 61 3.09 14.85 -14.16
CA LEU A 61 3.90 13.75 -13.61
C LEU A 61 4.60 14.09 -12.28
N ARG A 62 5.05 15.33 -12.08
CA ARG A 62 5.66 15.75 -10.80
C ARG A 62 4.63 15.80 -9.69
N GLU A 63 3.42 16.26 -10.00
CA GLU A 63 2.29 16.34 -9.08
C GLU A 63 1.86 14.94 -8.62
N ALA A 64 1.61 14.01 -9.56
CA ALA A 64 1.28 12.61 -9.23
C ALA A 64 2.37 11.92 -8.38
N ARG A 65 3.66 12.25 -8.61
CA ARG A 65 4.77 11.74 -7.78
C ARG A 65 4.79 12.34 -6.38
N LYS A 66 4.38 13.59 -6.22
CA LYS A 66 4.30 14.27 -4.93
C LYS A 66 3.19 13.67 -4.09
N GLU A 67 2.00 13.53 -4.66
CA GLU A 67 0.85 12.88 -4.04
C GLU A 67 1.18 11.46 -3.58
N TYR A 68 1.73 10.61 -4.47
CA TYR A 68 2.15 9.26 -4.09
C TYR A 68 3.14 9.23 -2.92
N ARG A 69 4.02 10.23 -2.81
CA ARG A 69 4.99 10.31 -1.71
C ARG A 69 4.32 10.73 -0.40
N GLU A 70 3.37 11.64 -0.47
CA GLU A 70 2.57 12.09 0.68
C GLU A 70 1.73 10.92 1.21
N ASP A 71 1.01 10.24 0.33
CA ASP A 71 0.22 9.06 0.67
C ASP A 71 1.09 7.94 1.25
N LEU A 72 2.28 7.72 0.69
CA LEU A 72 3.22 6.73 1.22
C LEU A 72 3.74 7.13 2.61
N ARG A 73 3.96 8.43 2.85
CA ARG A 73 4.42 8.95 4.14
C ARG A 73 3.32 8.79 5.19
N ASP A 74 2.08 9.13 4.83
CA ASP A 74 0.93 9.03 5.72
C ASP A 74 0.61 7.57 6.03
N TRP A 75 0.70 6.70 5.03
CA TRP A 75 0.59 5.26 5.23
C TRP A 75 1.64 4.71 6.20
N ARG A 76 2.88 5.19 6.14
CA ARG A 76 3.95 4.81 7.08
C ARG A 76 3.80 5.40 8.48
N ARG A 77 2.99 6.44 8.64
CA ARG A 77 2.72 7.12 9.92
C ARG A 77 1.44 6.60 10.57
N ASP A 78 0.70 5.71 9.91
CA ASP A 78 -0.55 5.20 10.42
C ASP A 78 -0.33 4.31 11.66
N ASN A 79 -0.57 4.88 12.83
CA ASN A 79 -0.38 4.21 14.12
C ASN A 79 -1.63 3.46 14.60
N ARG A 80 -2.65 3.26 13.75
CA ARG A 80 -3.92 2.58 14.09
C ARG A 80 -3.72 1.22 14.78
N TYR A 81 -2.61 0.54 14.48
CA TYR A 81 -2.29 -0.76 15.06
C TYR A 81 -1.20 -0.72 16.15
N GLN A 82 -0.67 0.43 16.56
CA GLN A 82 0.40 0.45 17.55
C GLN A 82 -0.11 0.17 18.98
N ASN A 83 -1.30 0.66 19.33
CA ASN A 83 -1.80 0.66 20.71
C ASN A 83 -2.54 -0.62 21.13
N TRP A 84 -2.11 -1.79 20.66
CA TRP A 84 -2.77 -3.04 21.02
C TRP A 84 -2.36 -3.52 22.42
N ARG A 85 -3.36 -3.91 23.21
CA ARG A 85 -3.20 -4.46 24.55
C ARG A 85 -4.03 -5.72 24.69
N ALA A 86 -3.48 -6.71 25.41
CA ALA A 86 -4.20 -7.90 25.78
C ALA A 86 -3.93 -8.26 27.26
N PRO A 87 -4.94 -8.81 27.96
CA PRO A 87 -4.83 -9.28 29.34
C PRO A 87 -4.25 -10.71 29.42
N PHE A 88 -3.68 -11.22 28.33
CA PHE A 88 -3.08 -12.55 28.25
C PHE A 88 -1.68 -12.48 27.68
N LYS A 89 -0.83 -13.44 28.07
CA LYS A 89 0.55 -13.54 27.60
C LYS A 89 0.62 -13.97 26.14
N TYR A 90 1.74 -13.62 25.49
CA TYR A 90 2.02 -14.09 24.15
C TYR A 90 2.12 -15.61 24.11
N ARG A 91 1.57 -16.16 23.05
CA ARG A 91 1.64 -17.58 22.68
C ARG A 91 1.71 -17.66 21.17
N GLN A 92 2.66 -18.42 20.66
CA GLN A 92 2.72 -18.66 19.23
C GLN A 92 1.62 -19.65 18.82
N PHE A 93 0.76 -19.25 17.88
CA PHE A 93 -0.25 -20.13 17.31
C PHE A 93 0.22 -20.70 15.96
N ARG A 94 -0.30 -21.88 15.63
CA ARG A 94 -0.05 -22.57 14.36
C ARG A 94 -1.38 -22.82 13.65
N ILE A 95 -1.33 -23.07 12.35
CA ILE A 95 -2.48 -23.52 11.58
C ILE A 95 -3.05 -24.79 12.23
N GLY A 96 -4.38 -24.88 12.32
CA GLY A 96 -5.10 -25.98 12.96
C GLY A 96 -5.19 -25.89 14.49
N SER A 97 -4.48 -24.97 15.14
CA SER A 97 -4.59 -24.76 16.60
C SER A 97 -6.00 -24.31 16.98
N THR A 98 -6.49 -24.77 18.13
CA THR A 98 -7.76 -24.27 18.70
C THR A 98 -7.46 -23.18 19.73
N LEU A 99 -7.95 -21.98 19.48
CA LEU A 99 -7.90 -20.88 20.42
C LEU A 99 -8.93 -21.07 21.52
N ARG A 100 -8.58 -20.70 22.76
CA ARG A 100 -9.59 -20.52 23.81
C ARG A 100 -10.44 -19.28 23.49
N PRO A 101 -11.73 -19.24 23.84
CA PRO A 101 -12.63 -18.11 23.60
C PRO A 101 -12.04 -16.73 23.96
N THR A 102 -11.24 -16.67 25.02
CA THR A 102 -10.57 -15.45 25.49
C THR A 102 -9.64 -14.81 24.47
N TYR A 103 -9.00 -15.60 23.59
CA TYR A 103 -8.05 -15.09 22.60
C TYR A 103 -8.72 -14.51 21.34
N TYR A 104 -10.02 -14.78 21.12
CA TYR A 104 -10.77 -14.27 19.97
C TYR A 104 -12.10 -13.63 20.39
N ALA A 105 -12.13 -13.05 21.59
CA ALA A 105 -13.22 -12.17 22.02
C ALA A 105 -13.42 -11.02 21.00
N PRO A 106 -14.63 -10.43 20.90
CA PRO A 106 -14.93 -9.39 19.92
C PRO A 106 -13.89 -8.25 19.88
N ALA A 107 -13.33 -7.85 21.03
CA ALA A 107 -12.29 -6.81 21.13
C ALA A 107 -10.99 -7.13 20.37
N TYR A 108 -10.69 -8.41 20.12
CA TYR A 108 -9.50 -8.83 19.37
C TYR A 108 -9.82 -9.17 17.92
N ARG A 109 -11.10 -9.17 17.54
CA ARG A 109 -11.53 -9.34 16.15
C ARG A 109 -11.39 -8.00 15.45
N LEU A 110 -10.52 -7.93 14.47
CA LEU A 110 -10.31 -6.74 13.70
C LEU A 110 -11.30 -6.69 12.53
N ASN A 111 -11.86 -5.50 12.30
CA ASN A 111 -12.54 -5.21 11.05
C ASN A 111 -11.55 -5.35 9.89
N TYR A 112 -12.02 -5.88 8.77
CA TYR A 112 -11.19 -6.02 7.58
C TYR A 112 -10.62 -4.68 7.15
N ASP A 113 -9.30 -4.62 6.96
CA ASP A 113 -8.61 -3.48 6.38
C ASP A 113 -7.93 -3.93 5.07
N SER A 114 -8.26 -3.25 3.97
CA SER A 114 -7.70 -3.53 2.65
C SER A 114 -6.18 -3.33 2.60
N ARG A 115 -5.64 -2.50 3.50
CA ARG A 115 -4.20 -2.24 3.62
C ARG A 115 -3.41 -3.49 4.02
N TRP A 116 -4.05 -4.51 4.55
CA TRP A 116 -3.38 -5.75 4.92
C TRP A 116 -2.88 -6.54 3.71
N GLY A 117 -3.45 -6.31 2.52
CA GLY A 117 -3.16 -7.11 1.32
C GLY A 117 -3.71 -8.54 1.43
N LEU A 118 -4.70 -8.76 2.29
CA LEU A 118 -5.30 -10.07 2.55
C LEU A 118 -6.72 -10.14 2.00
N PRO A 119 -7.23 -11.36 1.67
CA PRO A 119 -8.62 -11.54 1.29
C PRO A 119 -9.58 -11.15 2.42
N LYS A 120 -10.80 -10.70 2.07
CA LYS A 120 -11.86 -10.53 3.08
C LYS A 120 -12.17 -11.87 3.75
N ALA A 121 -12.39 -11.84 5.06
CA ALA A 121 -12.80 -13.04 5.78
C ALA A 121 -14.22 -13.43 5.34
N GLY A 122 -14.44 -14.73 5.12
CA GLY A 122 -15.77 -15.28 4.82
C GLY A 122 -16.68 -15.34 6.04
N ARG A 123 -17.88 -15.91 5.86
CA ARG A 123 -18.84 -16.08 6.96
C ARG A 123 -18.24 -16.97 8.05
N ASN A 124 -18.48 -16.61 9.32
CA ASN A 124 -17.95 -17.30 10.51
C ASN A 124 -16.41 -17.37 10.57
N ILE A 125 -15.72 -16.49 9.84
CA ILE A 125 -14.28 -16.34 9.90
C ILE A 125 -13.99 -14.89 10.30
N ALA A 126 -13.05 -14.70 11.21
CA ALA A 126 -12.61 -13.37 11.62
C ALA A 126 -11.09 -13.28 11.62
N TYR A 127 -10.60 -12.09 11.31
CA TYR A 127 -9.22 -11.72 11.59
C TYR A 127 -9.10 -11.38 13.07
N VAL A 128 -8.24 -12.09 13.77
CA VAL A 128 -8.01 -11.93 15.21
C VAL A 128 -6.58 -11.49 15.40
N ARG A 129 -6.39 -10.38 16.10
CA ARG A 129 -5.06 -9.90 16.43
C ARG A 129 -4.54 -10.57 17.68
N HIS A 130 -3.29 -11.03 17.59
CA HIS A 130 -2.55 -11.56 18.72
C HIS A 130 -1.13 -11.00 18.69
N TYR A 131 -0.87 -9.99 19.50
CA TYR A 131 0.39 -9.24 19.49
C TYR A 131 0.69 -8.70 18.09
N ASN A 132 1.81 -9.13 17.52
CA ASN A 132 2.25 -8.74 16.18
C ASN A 132 1.75 -9.70 15.10
N ASP A 133 1.06 -10.77 15.48
CA ASP A 133 0.52 -11.77 14.57
C ASP A 133 -0.95 -11.48 14.25
N LEU A 134 -1.32 -11.79 13.02
CA LEU A 134 -2.70 -11.76 12.56
C LEU A 134 -3.17 -13.19 12.29
N LEU A 135 -4.19 -13.62 13.01
CA LEU A 135 -4.77 -14.96 12.91
C LEU A 135 -6.06 -14.89 12.10
N LEU A 136 -6.27 -15.85 11.19
CA LEU A 136 -7.56 -16.08 10.57
C LEU A 136 -8.24 -17.22 11.33
N VAL A 137 -9.37 -16.94 11.98
CA VAL A 137 -9.99 -17.85 12.95
C VAL A 137 -11.42 -18.15 12.55
N ASN A 138 -11.81 -19.42 12.56
CA ASN A 138 -13.21 -19.82 12.50
C ASN A 138 -13.85 -19.52 13.86
N VAL A 139 -14.72 -18.51 13.94
CA VAL A 139 -15.26 -18.04 15.22
C VAL A 139 -16.23 -19.02 15.88
N ARG A 140 -16.77 -19.99 15.12
CA ARG A 140 -17.67 -21.03 15.64
C ARG A 140 -16.91 -22.10 16.42
N SER A 141 -15.69 -22.41 15.99
CA SER A 141 -14.88 -23.51 16.56
C SER A 141 -13.60 -23.06 17.27
N GLY A 142 -13.21 -21.78 17.13
CA GLY A 142 -11.92 -21.28 17.60
C GLY A 142 -10.72 -21.81 16.80
N LYS A 143 -10.93 -22.55 15.71
CA LYS A 143 -9.83 -23.10 14.91
C LYS A 143 -9.11 -22.00 14.12
N VAL A 144 -7.78 -21.99 14.22
CA VAL A 144 -6.89 -21.16 13.42
C VAL A 144 -6.78 -21.76 12.02
N ILE A 145 -7.27 -21.03 11.03
CA ILE A 145 -7.20 -21.40 9.61
C ILE A 145 -5.87 -20.97 9.02
N LYS A 146 -5.38 -19.78 9.38
CA LYS A 146 -4.12 -19.22 8.86
C LYS A 146 -3.47 -18.31 9.88
N VAL A 147 -2.15 -18.24 9.83
CA VAL A 147 -1.34 -17.34 10.66
C VAL A 147 -0.48 -16.48 9.77
N TYR A 148 -0.53 -15.17 9.97
CA TYR A 148 0.34 -14.19 9.35
C TYR A 148 1.28 -13.66 10.44
N TYR A 149 2.44 -14.28 10.55
CA TYR A 149 3.43 -13.93 11.56
C TYR A 149 3.98 -12.51 11.35
N ASN A 150 4.15 -11.78 12.44
CA ASN A 150 4.73 -10.43 12.45
C ASN A 150 4.01 -9.43 11.52
N HIS A 151 2.72 -9.65 11.21
CA HIS A 151 1.93 -8.80 10.32
C HIS A 151 1.91 -7.31 10.72
N PHE A 152 2.01 -7.02 12.02
CA PHE A 152 2.03 -5.65 12.56
C PHE A 152 3.43 -5.15 12.95
N ARG A 153 4.48 -5.96 12.79
CA ARG A 153 5.86 -5.57 13.11
C ARG A 153 6.40 -4.75 11.93
N ARG A 154 6.50 -3.42 12.10
CA ARG A 154 6.92 -2.42 11.09
C ARG A 154 5.82 -1.94 10.11
N ARG A 155 4.58 -1.86 10.57
CA ARG A 155 3.57 -0.98 9.97
C ARG A 155 3.29 0.18 10.89
#